data_AF-K1U2Q4-F1
#
_entry.id   AF-K1U2Q4-F1
#
_cell.length_a   1.000
_cell.length_b   1.000
_cell.length_c   1.000
_cell.angle_alpha   90.00
_cell.angle_beta   90.00
_cell.angle_gamma   90.00
#
_symmetry.space_group_name_H-M   'P 1'
#
loop_
_entity.id
_entity.type
_entity.pdbx_description
1 polymer ?
#
loop_
_entity_poly.entity_id
_entity_poly.type
_entity_poly.pdbx_seq_one_letter_code
_entity_poly.pdbx_strand_id
1 'polypeptide(L)'
;MFHPKLSDPEVLGRYRQIADKYSNASFLGNTFDAGAMNQSDVMLCDSSSIILEFMFLNKPVVTFRNSHPGPYLLDVREPQEVGPAIERALTRPDGLMREIHDYTMFHEPHRDGRCAARVLDAVDDFLERGHVGLKRKPLNLVRRWKMRRKYHYWPLLERLFSK
;
A
#
# COMPACT_ATOMS: atom_id res chain seq x y z
N MET A 1 8.72 -10.65 3.23
CA MET A 1 7.38 -11.29 3.18
C MET A 1 6.75 -11.01 1.82
N PHE A 2 5.86 -11.88 1.37
CA PHE A 2 5.10 -11.71 0.13
C PHE A 2 3.65 -11.31 0.40
N HIS A 3 3.02 -10.69 -0.60
CA HIS A 3 1.60 -10.37 -0.55
C HIS A 3 0.77 -11.67 -0.48
N PRO A 4 -0.32 -11.76 0.30
CA PRO A 4 -1.13 -12.98 0.43
C PRO A 4 -1.74 -13.51 -0.88
N LYS A 5 -1.90 -12.63 -1.86
CA LYS A 5 -2.35 -13.00 -3.22
C LYS A 5 -1.27 -13.70 -4.06
N LEU A 6 -0.01 -13.69 -3.65
CA LEU A 6 1.00 -14.52 -4.27
C LEU A 6 0.85 -15.94 -3.73
N SER A 7 0.15 -16.77 -4.48
CA SER A 7 -0.14 -18.17 -4.15
C SER A 7 0.63 -19.17 -5.01
N ASP A 8 1.50 -18.70 -5.91
CA ASP A 8 2.30 -19.56 -6.78
C ASP A 8 3.40 -20.27 -5.96
N PRO A 9 3.34 -21.60 -5.78
CA PRO A 9 4.29 -22.34 -4.97
C PRO A 9 5.69 -22.39 -5.59
N GLU A 10 5.81 -22.34 -6.92
CA GLU A 10 7.11 -22.35 -7.59
C GLU A 10 7.85 -21.04 -7.31
N VAL A 11 7.17 -19.90 -7.47
CA VAL A 11 7.74 -18.59 -7.17
C VAL A 11 8.13 -18.49 -5.70
N LEU A 12 7.24 -18.87 -4.78
CA LEU A 12 7.54 -18.87 -3.34
C LEU A 12 8.72 -19.79 -3.01
N GLY A 13 8.80 -20.96 -3.64
CA GLY A 13 9.90 -21.90 -3.49
C GLY A 13 11.25 -21.32 -3.91
N ARG A 14 11.29 -20.61 -5.06
CA ARG A 14 12.50 -19.93 -5.53
C ARG A 14 13.01 -18.88 -4.54
N TYR A 15 12.12 -18.06 -3.98
CA TYR A 15 12.52 -17.06 -2.98
C TYR A 15 12.96 -17.69 -1.66
N ARG A 16 12.35 -18.80 -1.23
CA ARG A 16 12.81 -19.56 -0.06
C ARG A 16 14.22 -20.09 -0.27
N GLN A 17 14.50 -20.70 -1.43
CA GLN A 17 15.86 -21.19 -1.77
C GLN A 17 16.90 -20.06 -1.78
N ILE A 18 16.54 -18.86 -2.25
CA ILE A 18 17.42 -17.70 -2.18
C ILE A 18 17.72 -17.34 -0.72
N ALA A 19 16.70 -17.31 0.15
CA ALA A 19 16.90 -17.03 1.57
C ALA A 19 17.77 -18.10 2.25
N ASP A 20 17.55 -19.38 1.95
CA ASP A 20 18.33 -20.50 2.52
C ASP A 20 19.82 -20.46 2.11
N LYS A 21 20.14 -19.82 0.97
CA LYS A 21 21.51 -19.67 0.48
C LYS A 21 22.34 -18.65 1.27
N TYR A 22 21.71 -17.65 1.88
CA TYR A 22 22.40 -16.53 2.51
C TYR A 22 22.08 -16.47 4.01
N SER A 23 23.11 -16.53 4.86
CA SER A 23 22.95 -16.55 6.31
C SER A 23 22.32 -15.27 6.91
N ASN A 24 22.32 -14.19 6.15
CA ASN A 24 21.73 -12.89 6.49
C ASN A 24 20.35 -12.66 5.84
N ALA A 25 19.74 -13.69 5.25
CA ALA A 25 18.42 -13.61 4.66
C ALA A 25 17.44 -14.52 5.42
N SER A 26 16.17 -14.13 5.46
CA SER A 26 15.11 -14.94 6.07
C SER A 26 13.82 -14.82 5.28
N PHE A 27 13.18 -15.95 5.04
CA PHE A 27 11.91 -16.01 4.31
C PHE A 27 10.73 -16.04 5.30
N LEU A 28 9.96 -14.94 5.33
CA LEU A 28 8.83 -14.76 6.26
C LEU A 28 7.48 -15.25 5.72
N GLY A 29 7.44 -15.91 4.56
CA GLY A 29 6.18 -16.37 3.97
C GLY A 29 5.38 -15.28 3.27
N ASN A 30 4.08 -15.56 3.09
CA ASN A 30 3.11 -14.75 2.34
C ASN A 30 2.01 -14.14 3.24
N THR A 31 2.24 -14.08 4.55
CA THR A 31 1.34 -13.43 5.51
C THR A 31 1.92 -12.08 5.88
N PHE A 32 1.06 -11.08 6.08
CA PHE A 32 1.47 -9.79 6.62
C PHE A 32 2.00 -9.97 8.06
N ASP A 33 3.19 -9.43 8.32
CA ASP A 33 3.84 -9.48 9.62
C ASP A 33 4.25 -8.07 10.07
N ALA A 34 3.50 -7.53 11.03
CA ALA A 34 3.79 -6.23 11.63
C ALA A 34 5.09 -6.23 12.45
N GLY A 35 5.47 -7.37 13.03
CA GLY A 35 6.72 -7.53 13.78
C GLY A 35 7.93 -7.29 12.89
N ALA A 36 7.93 -7.90 11.70
CA ALA A 36 8.97 -7.68 10.70
C ALA A 36 9.07 -6.19 10.27
N MET A 37 7.93 -5.53 10.06
CA MET A 37 7.93 -4.10 9.71
C MET A 37 8.51 -3.22 10.84
N ASN A 38 8.21 -3.56 12.09
CA ASN A 38 8.73 -2.84 13.25
C ASN A 38 10.24 -3.04 13.43
N GLN A 39 10.78 -4.21 13.11
CA GLN A 39 12.19 -4.52 13.25
C GLN A 39 13.06 -3.97 12.11
N SER A 40 12.52 -3.78 10.91
CA SER A 40 13.29 -3.29 9.76
C SER A 40 13.52 -1.78 9.81
N ASP A 41 14.71 -1.29 9.46
CA ASP A 41 15.01 0.15 9.39
C ASP A 41 14.69 0.78 8.03
N VAL A 42 14.78 -0.02 6.96
CA VAL A 42 14.53 0.39 5.57
C VAL A 42 13.72 -0.71 4.87
N MET A 43 12.85 -0.31 3.95
CA MET A 43 12.16 -1.24 3.05
C MET A 43 12.73 -1.12 1.64
N LEU A 44 12.98 -2.25 0.99
CA LEU A 44 13.11 -2.36 -0.46
C LEU A 44 11.84 -2.98 -1.03
N CYS A 45 11.20 -2.31 -1.99
CA CYS A 45 9.97 -2.80 -2.63
C CYS A 45 9.92 -2.37 -4.11
N ASP A 46 8.91 -2.81 -4.85
CA ASP A 46 8.64 -2.38 -6.23
C ASP A 46 7.45 -1.40 -6.25
N SER A 47 6.24 -1.91 -6.49
CA SER A 47 4.96 -1.19 -6.46
C SER A 47 3.99 -1.99 -5.61
N SER A 48 4.01 -1.75 -4.30
CA SER A 48 3.10 -2.36 -3.34
C SER A 48 2.43 -1.29 -2.49
N SER A 49 1.20 -1.57 -2.05
CA SER A 49 0.50 -0.67 -1.12
C SER A 49 1.31 -0.50 0.17
N ILE A 50 1.98 -1.56 0.63
CA ILE A 50 2.73 -1.64 1.90
C ILE A 50 3.78 -0.53 2.10
N ILE A 51 4.19 0.10 1.01
CA ILE A 51 5.07 1.27 1.02
C ILE A 51 4.48 2.36 1.94
N LEU A 52 3.18 2.64 1.86
CA LEU A 52 2.53 3.64 2.70
C LEU A 52 2.47 3.20 4.17
N GLU A 53 2.09 1.95 4.42
CA GLU A 53 2.05 1.37 5.77
C GLU A 53 3.42 1.41 6.45
N PHE A 54 4.52 1.17 5.71
CA PHE A 54 5.87 1.27 6.25
C PHE A 54 6.29 2.71 6.53
N MET A 55 5.91 3.65 5.66
CA MET A 55 6.17 5.07 5.88
C MET A 55 5.46 5.63 7.11
N PHE A 56 4.29 5.09 7.50
CA PHE A 56 3.65 5.48 8.78
C PHE A 56 4.51 5.16 10.01
N LEU A 57 5.48 4.24 9.90
CA LEU A 57 6.47 3.97 10.95
C LEU A 57 7.62 5.00 10.95
N ASN A 58 7.54 6.05 10.12
CA ASN A 58 8.58 7.06 9.93
C ASN A 58 9.90 6.44 9.46
N LYS A 59 9.83 5.55 8.47
CA LYS A 59 10.97 4.80 7.92
C LYS A 59 11.07 4.96 6.40
N PRO A 60 12.30 5.10 5.86
CA PRO A 60 12.50 5.32 4.45
C PRO A 60 12.31 4.05 3.61
N VAL A 61 11.94 4.27 2.36
CA VAL A 61 11.68 3.21 1.39
C VAL A 61 12.53 3.44 0.14
N VAL A 62 13.26 2.40 -0.25
CA VAL A 62 13.90 2.27 -1.55
C VAL A 62 12.96 1.49 -2.46
N THR A 63 12.77 1.96 -3.69
CA THR A 63 11.98 1.22 -4.67
C THR A 63 12.78 0.83 -5.89
N PHE A 64 12.48 -0.33 -6.46
CA PHE A 64 13.04 -0.77 -7.73
C PHE A 64 12.00 -0.62 -8.84
N ARG A 65 12.24 0.31 -9.76
CA ARG A 65 11.39 0.61 -10.92
C ARG A 65 9.93 0.83 -10.52
N ASN A 66 9.69 1.64 -9.51
CA ASN A 66 8.33 1.99 -9.11
C ASN A 66 7.58 2.63 -10.29
N SER A 67 6.29 2.31 -10.40
CA SER A 67 5.43 2.79 -11.47
C SER A 67 5.10 4.29 -11.36
N HIS A 68 5.07 4.83 -10.14
CA HIS A 68 4.70 6.21 -9.84
C HIS A 68 5.54 6.74 -8.66
N PRO A 69 6.87 6.87 -8.83
CA PRO A 69 7.74 7.33 -7.75
C PRO A 69 7.43 8.78 -7.39
N GLY A 70 7.44 9.08 -6.09
CA GLY A 70 7.32 10.44 -5.54
C GLY A 70 8.58 10.84 -4.77
N PRO A 71 8.67 12.11 -4.31
CA PRO A 71 9.85 12.62 -3.60
C PRO A 71 10.12 11.94 -2.25
N TYR A 72 9.11 11.25 -1.70
CA TYR A 72 9.18 10.45 -0.48
C TYR A 72 9.81 9.05 -0.68
N LEU A 73 10.22 8.70 -1.90
CA LEU A 73 10.87 7.41 -2.24
C LEU A 73 12.27 7.63 -2.81
N LEU A 74 13.17 6.67 -2.52
CA LEU A 74 14.40 6.50 -3.29
C LEU A 74 14.18 5.45 -4.38
N ASP A 75 13.68 5.87 -5.54
CA ASP A 75 13.44 4.98 -6.68
C ASP A 75 14.70 4.78 -7.53
N VAL A 76 15.07 3.53 -7.78
CA VAL A 76 16.21 3.15 -8.61
C VAL A 76 15.78 2.33 -9.82
N ARG A 77 16.62 2.29 -10.86
CA ARG A 77 16.28 1.65 -12.14
C ARG A 77 17.10 0.41 -12.42
N GLU A 78 18.32 0.32 -11.89
CA GLU A 78 19.22 -0.78 -12.14
C GLU A 78 19.63 -1.52 -10.84
N PRO A 79 19.84 -2.85 -10.88
CA PRO A 79 20.10 -3.64 -9.67
C PRO A 79 21.31 -3.16 -8.85
N GLN A 80 22.37 -2.69 -9.52
CA GLN A 80 23.58 -2.18 -8.86
C GLN A 80 23.34 -0.89 -8.05
N GLU A 81 22.25 -0.16 -8.31
CA GLU A 81 21.90 1.07 -7.59
C GLU A 81 21.19 0.77 -6.26
N VAL A 82 20.67 -0.44 -6.07
CA VAL A 82 19.89 -0.83 -4.89
C VAL A 82 20.71 -0.73 -3.61
N GLY A 83 21.95 -1.26 -3.61
CA GLY A 83 22.85 -1.21 -2.45
C GLY A 83 23.13 0.23 -1.99
N PRO A 84 23.67 1.10 -2.86
CA PRO A 84 23.89 2.51 -2.54
C PRO A 84 22.63 3.27 -2.10
N ALA A 85 21.47 2.95 -2.69
CA ALA A 85 20.21 3.57 -2.28
C ALA A 85 19.77 3.13 -0.87
N ILE A 86 19.99 1.87 -0.49
CA ILE A 86 19.74 1.37 0.87
C ILE A 86 20.69 2.05 1.87
N GLU A 87 21.97 2.16 1.55
CA GLU A 87 22.94 2.89 2.40
C GLU A 87 22.51 4.34 2.61
N ARG A 88 22.09 5.04 1.54
CA ARG A 88 21.53 6.38 1.64
C ARG A 88 20.23 6.43 2.44
N ALA A 89 19.34 5.45 2.32
CA ALA A 89 18.12 5.39 3.12
C ALA A 89 18.44 5.27 4.61
N LEU A 90 19.43 4.44 4.97
CA LEU A 90 19.87 4.21 6.35
C LEU A 90 20.41 5.49 7.02
N THR A 91 20.97 6.44 6.26
CA THR A 91 21.38 7.75 6.82
C THR A 91 20.21 8.68 7.12
N ARG A 92 18.99 8.32 6.70
CA ARG A 92 17.74 9.07 6.92
C ARG A 92 17.85 10.56 6.56
N PRO A 93 18.14 10.92 5.30
CA PRO A 93 18.34 12.32 4.93
C PRO A 93 17.13 13.20 5.28
N ASP A 94 17.36 14.36 5.90
CA ASP A 94 16.29 15.23 6.40
C ASP A 94 15.26 15.63 5.34
N GLY A 95 15.70 15.83 4.09
CA GLY A 95 14.80 16.09 2.97
C GLY A 95 13.84 14.92 2.71
N LEU A 96 14.37 13.70 2.64
CA LEU A 96 13.59 12.50 2.41
C LEU A 96 12.60 12.25 3.55
N MET A 97 13.05 12.39 4.80
CA MET A 97 12.20 12.15 5.96
C MET A 97 11.06 13.18 6.08
N ARG A 98 11.30 14.44 5.68
CA ARG A 98 10.24 15.45 5.58
C ARG A 98 9.20 15.09 4.53
N GLU A 99 9.62 14.69 3.33
CA GLU A 99 8.68 14.25 2.28
C GLU A 99 7.85 13.04 2.72
N ILE A 100 8.47 12.07 3.41
CA ILE A 100 7.77 10.93 4.01
C ILE A 100 6.73 11.40 5.04
N HIS A 101 7.12 12.31 5.92
CA HIS A 101 6.22 12.88 6.92
C HIS A 101 5.02 13.57 6.24
N ASP A 102 5.27 14.49 5.32
CA ASP A 102 4.23 15.25 4.64
C ASP A 102 3.29 14.33 3.84
N TYR A 103 3.85 13.33 3.16
CA TYR A 103 3.06 12.35 2.42
C TYR A 103 2.16 11.51 3.33
N THR A 104 2.67 11.05 4.46
CA THR A 104 1.86 10.28 5.42
C THR A 104 0.82 11.15 6.12
N MET A 105 1.12 12.43 6.41
CA MET A 105 0.17 13.38 6.97
C MET A 105 -0.97 13.72 6.01
N PHE A 106 -0.67 13.79 4.71
CA PHE A 106 -1.69 13.97 3.67
C PHE A 106 -2.68 12.80 3.61
N HIS A 107 -2.20 11.56 3.78
CA HIS A 107 -3.06 10.36 3.67
C HIS A 107 -3.89 10.09 4.92
N GLU A 108 -3.29 10.22 6.09
CA GLU A 108 -3.96 10.02 7.37
C GLU A 108 -3.23 10.89 8.38
N PRO A 109 -3.79 12.00 8.89
CA PRO A 109 -3.11 12.86 9.84
C PRO A 109 -3.15 12.34 11.28
N HIS A 110 -4.05 11.41 11.61
CA HIS A 110 -4.19 10.95 12.99
C HIS A 110 -3.05 9.99 13.36
N ARG A 111 -2.42 10.25 14.51
CA ARG A 111 -1.29 9.45 15.07
C ARG A 111 -1.58 8.90 16.46
N ASP A 112 -2.82 9.04 16.93
CA ASP A 112 -3.27 8.65 18.28
C ASP A 112 -3.57 7.15 18.42
N GLY A 113 -3.46 6.37 17.35
CA GLY A 113 -3.80 4.95 17.34
C GLY A 113 -5.31 4.65 17.47
N ARG A 114 -6.18 5.67 17.37
CA ARG A 114 -7.63 5.53 17.60
C ARG A 114 -8.45 5.42 16.32
N CYS A 115 -7.82 5.16 15.18
CA CYS A 115 -8.53 5.10 13.89
C CYS A 115 -9.64 4.03 13.91
N ALA A 116 -9.39 2.85 14.48
CA ALA A 116 -10.40 1.80 14.60
C ALA A 116 -11.58 2.23 15.48
N ALA A 117 -11.31 2.87 16.63
CA ALA A 117 -12.35 3.38 17.51
C ALA A 117 -13.22 4.43 16.80
N ARG A 118 -12.60 5.39 16.10
CA ARG A 118 -13.33 6.40 15.31
C ARG A 118 -14.22 5.79 14.22
N VAL A 119 -13.83 4.67 13.64
CA VAL A 119 -14.68 3.94 12.68
C VAL A 119 -15.87 3.30 13.40
N LEU A 120 -15.67 2.67 14.55
CA LEU A 120 -16.77 2.08 15.35
C LEU A 120 -17.74 3.16 15.82
N ASP A 121 -17.23 4.26 16.36
CA ASP A 121 -18.05 5.40 16.77
C ASP A 121 -18.92 5.91 15.62
N ALA A 122 -18.37 5.99 14.40
CA ALA A 122 -19.12 6.42 13.21
C ALA A 122 -20.18 5.40 12.76
N VAL A 123 -19.95 4.10 12.98
CA VAL A 123 -20.94 3.05 12.72
C VAL A 123 -22.10 3.17 13.71
N ASP A 124 -21.81 3.33 15.00
CA ASP A 124 -22.83 3.48 16.03
C ASP A 124 -23.66 4.74 15.81
N ASP A 125 -23.02 5.89 15.52
CA ASP A 125 -23.70 7.14 15.18
C ASP A 125 -24.63 6.97 13.96
N PHE A 126 -24.22 6.18 12.96
CA PHE A 126 -25.03 5.89 11.78
C PHE A 126 -26.20 4.95 12.07
N LEU A 127 -26.04 3.98 12.98
CA LEU A 127 -27.14 3.10 13.40
C LEU A 127 -28.22 3.88 14.17
N GLU A 128 -27.81 4.83 15.02
CA GLU A 128 -28.73 5.65 15.80
C GLU A 128 -29.42 6.73 14.96
N ARG A 129 -28.66 7.45 14.13
CA ARG A 129 -29.14 8.67 13.44
C ARG A 129 -29.44 8.45 11.96
N GLY A 130 -29.07 7.31 11.39
CA GLY A 130 -29.20 7.03 9.97
C GLY A 130 -28.50 8.08 9.10
N HIS A 131 -29.22 8.63 8.14
CA HIS A 131 -28.69 9.59 7.18
C HIS A 131 -28.75 11.06 7.63
N VAL A 132 -29.20 11.34 8.85
CA VAL A 132 -29.34 12.72 9.34
C VAL A 132 -27.98 13.43 9.32
N GLY A 133 -27.94 14.65 8.76
CA GLY A 133 -26.72 15.45 8.64
C GLY A 133 -25.74 15.04 7.52
N LEU A 134 -25.93 13.88 6.89
CA LEU A 134 -25.07 13.45 5.78
C LEU A 134 -25.48 14.11 4.46
N LYS A 135 -24.49 14.55 3.68
CA LYS A 135 -24.72 15.05 2.32
C LYS A 135 -25.27 13.91 1.44
N ARG A 136 -26.20 14.27 0.53
CA ARG A 136 -26.68 13.33 -0.49
C ARG A 136 -25.51 12.82 -1.33
N LYS A 137 -25.50 11.52 -1.62
CA LYS A 137 -24.51 10.92 -2.51
C LYS A 137 -24.63 11.56 -3.91
N PRO A 138 -23.52 12.05 -4.49
CA PRO A 138 -23.56 12.59 -5.84
C PRO A 138 -23.94 11.48 -6.84
N LEU A 139 -24.75 11.83 -7.84
CA LEU A 139 -25.25 10.88 -8.84
C LEU A 139 -24.12 10.27 -9.70
N ASN A 140 -23.01 11.01 -9.88
CA ASN A 140 -21.82 10.57 -10.61
C ASN A 140 -22.14 10.04 -12.03
N LEU A 141 -23.12 10.61 -12.73
CA LEU A 141 -23.64 10.10 -14.00
C LEU A 141 -22.55 9.94 -15.08
N VAL A 142 -21.73 10.99 -15.28
CA VAL A 142 -20.63 10.97 -16.25
C VAL A 142 -19.60 9.90 -15.89
N ARG A 143 -19.21 9.81 -14.62
CA ARG A 143 -18.27 8.78 -14.14
C ARG A 143 -18.82 7.38 -14.38
N ARG A 144 -20.11 7.15 -14.07
CA ARG A 144 -20.79 5.88 -14.30
C ARG A 144 -20.81 5.50 -15.78
N TRP A 145 -21.14 6.43 -16.67
CA TRP A 145 -21.10 6.19 -18.12
C TRP A 145 -19.68 5.86 -18.61
N LYS A 146 -18.67 6.64 -18.22
CA LYS A 146 -17.25 6.38 -18.57
C LYS A 146 -16.80 5.00 -18.14
N MET A 147 -17.13 4.60 -16.90
CA MET A 147 -16.78 3.27 -16.36
C MET A 147 -17.49 2.14 -17.11
N ARG A 148 -18.81 2.26 -17.35
CA ARG A 148 -19.57 1.26 -18.12
C ARG A 148 -19.00 1.06 -19.52
N ARG A 149 -18.66 2.15 -20.21
CA ARG A 149 -18.01 2.09 -21.52
C ARG A 149 -16.64 1.43 -21.46
N LYS A 150 -15.80 1.78 -20.48
CA LYS A 150 -14.44 1.23 -20.33
C LYS A 150 -14.42 -0.28 -20.08
N TYR A 151 -15.36 -0.77 -19.26
CA TYR A 151 -15.44 -2.19 -18.88
C TYR A 151 -16.49 -2.96 -19.68
N HIS A 152 -17.07 -2.35 -20.72
CA HIS A 152 -18.15 -2.93 -21.54
C HIS A 152 -19.34 -3.49 -20.74
N TYR A 153 -19.59 -2.94 -19.54
CA TYR A 153 -20.59 -3.42 -18.61
C TYR A 153 -21.88 -2.60 -18.72
N TRP A 154 -22.96 -3.22 -19.16
CA TRP A 154 -24.25 -2.56 -19.37
C TRP A 154 -25.38 -3.38 -18.75
N PRO A 155 -25.61 -3.29 -17.42
CA PRO A 155 -26.47 -4.21 -16.70
C PRO A 155 -27.94 -4.27 -17.18
N LEU A 156 -28.43 -3.21 -17.82
CA LEU A 156 -29.77 -3.19 -18.42
C LEU A 156 -29.83 -3.93 -19.77
N LEU A 157 -28.74 -3.91 -20.54
CA LEU A 157 -28.62 -4.65 -21.81
C LEU A 157 -28.29 -6.11 -21.52
N GLU A 158 -27.38 -6.40 -20.59
CA GLU A 158 -27.05 -7.79 -20.20
C GLU A 158 -28.25 -8.56 -19.66
N ARG A 159 -29.15 -7.91 -18.89
CA ARG A 159 -30.42 -8.52 -18.46
C ARG A 159 -31.40 -8.83 -19.59
N LEU A 160 -31.27 -8.19 -20.76
CA LEU A 160 -32.10 -8.45 -21.94
C LEU A 160 -31.54 -9.57 -22.81
N PHE A 161 -30.24 -9.86 -22.71
CA PHE A 161 -29.54 -10.87 -23.51
C PHE A 161 -29.12 -12.12 -22.74
N SER A 162 -29.23 -12.12 -21.41
CA SER A 162 -29.07 -13.31 -20.58
C SER A 162 -30.39 -14.09 -20.55
N LYS A 163 -30.58 -14.98 -21.53
CA LYS A 163 -31.54 -16.10 -21.46
C LYS A 163 -30.87 -17.32 -20.87
#